data_AF-A0A9C9Q3V7-F1
#
_entry.id   AF-A0A9C9Q3V7-F1
#
_cell.length_a   1.000
_cell.length_b   1.000
_cell.length_c   1.000
_cell.angle_alpha   90.00
_cell.angle_beta   90.00
_cell.angle_gamma   90.00
#
_symmetry.space_group_name_H-M   'P 1'
#
loop_
_entity.id
_entity.type
_entity.pdbx_description
1 polymer ?
#
loop_
_entity_poly.entity_id
_entity_poly.type
_entity_poly.pdbx_seq_one_letter_code
_entity_poly.pdbx_strand_id
1 'polypeptide(L)'
;KQLKDADALFDALRENMRHILEPVAKPLLARADNAPFVILMVGINGAGKTTTIGKLAKRFQSEGKSVMLAAGDTFRAAAVEQLQEWGRRNEISVIAQHSGADSASVIFDALQSAKSKGVDVLIADTAGRLHTQANLMEELKKVRRVITKLDENAPHEVMLVLDASIGQNAVVQAEQFREAVGVSGIAMTKLDGTAKGGVIFAVAKRLGLPIRFIGVGEGIDDLRPFDAGEFVDALLARQSAD
;
A
#
# COMPACT_ATOMS: atom_id res chain seq x y z
N LYS A 1 -36.83 -15.17 19.78
CA LYS A 1 -36.53 -15.08 21.24
C LYS A 1 -35.04 -14.85 21.55
N GLN A 2 -34.22 -14.41 20.58
CA GLN A 2 -32.75 -14.21 20.72
C GLN A 2 -32.32 -12.72 20.83
N LEU A 3 -33.27 -11.77 20.87
CA LEU A 3 -32.99 -10.32 20.87
C LEU A 3 -32.99 -9.68 22.28
N LYS A 4 -32.80 -10.46 23.36
CA LYS A 4 -32.83 -9.95 24.75
C LYS A 4 -31.47 -9.88 25.44
N ASP A 5 -30.41 -10.33 24.76
CA ASP A 5 -29.06 -10.34 25.29
C ASP A 5 -28.16 -9.45 24.41
N ALA A 6 -27.82 -8.28 24.95
CA ALA A 6 -27.00 -7.30 24.23
C ALA A 6 -25.60 -7.84 23.96
N ASP A 7 -25.05 -8.66 24.85
CA ASP A 7 -23.71 -9.21 24.69
C ASP A 7 -23.71 -10.27 23.57
N ALA A 8 -24.73 -11.13 23.51
CA ALA A 8 -24.92 -12.06 22.40
C ALA A 8 -25.07 -11.35 21.03
N LEU A 9 -25.65 -10.15 20.99
CA LEU A 9 -25.74 -9.35 19.76
C LEU A 9 -24.37 -8.80 19.35
N PHE A 10 -23.57 -8.30 20.30
CA PHE A 10 -22.21 -7.83 20.02
C PHE A 10 -21.29 -8.96 19.56
N ASP A 11 -21.42 -10.16 20.15
CA ASP A 11 -20.66 -11.33 19.72
C ASP A 11 -21.05 -11.75 18.30
N ALA A 12 -22.35 -11.79 17.99
CA ALA A 12 -22.81 -12.05 16.63
C ALA A 12 -22.32 -10.99 15.63
N LEU A 13 -22.30 -9.71 16.02
CA LEU A 13 -21.79 -8.62 15.18
C LEU A 13 -20.27 -8.79 14.92
N ARG A 14 -19.50 -9.06 15.97
CA ARG A 14 -18.05 -9.32 15.89
C ARG A 14 -17.77 -10.44 14.88
N GLU A 15 -18.49 -11.56 15.01
CA GLU A 15 -18.31 -12.71 14.15
C GLU A 15 -18.64 -12.40 12.69
N ASN A 16 -19.75 -11.69 12.43
CA ASN A 16 -20.11 -11.27 11.09
C ASN A 16 -19.08 -10.31 10.47
N MET A 17 -18.52 -9.39 11.27
CA MET A 17 -17.48 -8.47 10.81
C MET A 17 -16.19 -9.21 10.45
N ARG A 18 -15.77 -10.19 11.26
CA ARG A 18 -14.60 -11.03 10.97
C ARG A 18 -14.78 -11.81 9.68
N HIS A 19 -15.92 -12.46 9.48
CA HIS A 19 -16.25 -13.19 8.25
C HIS A 19 -16.15 -12.33 6.98
N ILE A 20 -16.41 -11.02 7.05
CA ILE A 20 -16.27 -10.11 5.90
C ILE A 20 -14.79 -9.86 5.56
N LEU A 21 -13.92 -9.82 6.57
CA LEU A 21 -12.52 -9.39 6.44
C LEU A 21 -11.53 -10.56 6.30
N GLU A 22 -11.82 -11.72 6.87
CA GLU A 22 -10.97 -12.92 6.78
C GLU A 22 -10.56 -13.29 5.35
N PRO A 23 -11.46 -13.28 4.34
CA PRO A 23 -11.07 -13.65 2.97
C PRO A 23 -10.04 -12.71 2.34
N VAL A 24 -9.97 -11.46 2.82
CA VAL A 24 -9.03 -10.44 2.35
C VAL A 24 -7.83 -10.24 3.29
N ALA A 25 -7.82 -10.85 4.47
CA ALA A 25 -6.70 -10.81 5.41
C ALA A 25 -5.58 -11.76 4.96
N LYS A 26 -4.80 -11.33 3.96
CA LYS A 26 -3.69 -12.12 3.40
C LYS A 26 -2.38 -11.34 3.52
N PRO A 27 -1.40 -11.82 4.30
CA PRO A 27 -0.13 -11.12 4.46
C PRO A 27 0.62 -11.00 3.12
N LEU A 28 1.42 -9.95 2.99
CA LEU A 28 2.33 -9.81 1.85
C LEU A 28 3.53 -10.73 2.04
N LEU A 29 3.64 -11.75 1.20
CA LEU A 29 4.82 -12.61 1.15
C LEU A 29 5.78 -12.04 0.12
N ALA A 30 6.69 -11.15 0.55
CA ALA A 30 7.73 -10.58 -0.29
C ALA A 30 8.83 -11.62 -0.59
N ARG A 31 8.48 -12.59 -1.42
CA ARG A 31 9.34 -13.66 -1.95
C ARG A 31 9.12 -13.75 -3.45
N ALA A 32 10.20 -13.72 -4.20
CA ALA A 32 10.20 -13.97 -5.63
C ALA A 32 11.14 -15.15 -5.91
N ASP A 33 10.78 -16.02 -6.84
CA ASP A 33 11.66 -17.11 -7.28
C ASP A 33 12.96 -16.56 -7.89
N ASN A 34 12.87 -15.37 -8.50
CA ASN A 34 14.00 -14.58 -8.98
C ASN A 34 13.94 -13.17 -8.38
N ALA A 35 14.97 -12.77 -7.62
CA ALA A 35 15.05 -11.44 -7.03
C ALA A 35 15.24 -10.34 -8.11
N PRO A 36 14.74 -9.11 -7.89
CA PRO A 36 14.02 -8.62 -6.69
C PRO A 36 12.51 -8.93 -6.71
N PHE A 37 11.91 -9.05 -5.52
CA PHE A 37 10.46 -8.87 -5.35
C PHE A 37 10.09 -7.40 -5.58
N VAL A 38 9.34 -7.13 -6.64
CA VAL A 38 9.00 -5.77 -7.09
C VAL A 38 7.63 -5.35 -6.58
N ILE A 39 7.59 -4.27 -5.79
CA ILE A 39 6.37 -3.62 -5.30
C ILE A 39 6.18 -2.29 -6.01
N LEU A 40 5.10 -2.16 -6.79
CA LEU A 40 4.69 -0.91 -7.40
C LEU A 40 3.64 -0.22 -6.51
N MET A 41 3.99 0.92 -5.95
CA MET A 41 3.11 1.67 -5.05
C MET A 41 2.25 2.63 -5.85
N VAL A 42 0.93 2.55 -5.71
CA VAL A 42 -0.04 3.39 -6.43
C VAL A 42 -1.06 4.00 -5.48
N GLY A 43 -1.75 5.05 -5.93
CA GLY A 43 -2.72 5.80 -5.14
C GLY A 43 -2.58 7.30 -5.33
N ILE A 44 -3.51 8.06 -4.78
CA ILE A 44 -3.52 9.51 -4.97
C ILE A 44 -2.53 10.23 -4.06
N ASN A 45 -2.31 11.51 -4.35
CA ASN A 45 -1.56 12.40 -3.46
C ASN A 45 -2.25 12.52 -2.10
N GLY A 46 -1.47 12.58 -1.03
CA GLY A 46 -2.00 12.68 0.34
C GLY A 46 -2.48 11.36 0.95
N ALA A 47 -2.59 10.27 0.18
CA ALA A 47 -2.98 8.95 0.72
C ALA A 47 -1.89 8.28 1.58
N GLY A 48 -0.67 8.81 1.59
CA GLY A 48 0.43 8.30 2.41
C GLY A 48 1.35 7.29 1.72
N LYS A 49 1.45 7.31 0.38
CA LYS A 49 2.34 6.43 -0.41
C LYS A 49 3.80 6.46 0.05
N THR A 50 4.45 7.62 -0.04
CA THR A 50 5.86 7.78 0.30
C THR A 50 6.15 7.44 1.77
N THR A 51 5.23 7.77 2.68
CA THR A 51 5.33 7.36 4.09
C THR A 51 5.24 5.83 4.24
N THR A 52 4.28 5.20 3.56
CA THR A 52 4.13 3.73 3.55
C THR A 52 5.36 3.04 2.98
N ILE A 53 6.00 3.61 1.95
CA ILE A 53 7.27 3.11 1.39
C ILE A 53 8.36 3.10 2.46
N GLY A 54 8.56 4.20 3.17
CA GLY A 54 9.57 4.28 4.24
C GLY A 54 9.35 3.22 5.32
N LYS A 55 8.11 3.04 5.77
CA LYS A 55 7.73 2.02 6.77
C LYS A 55 7.94 0.59 6.26
N LEU A 56 7.54 0.28 5.02
CA LEU A 56 7.76 -1.03 4.40
C LEU A 56 9.25 -1.33 4.22
N ALA A 57 10.02 -0.33 3.79
CA ALA A 57 11.46 -0.47 3.59
C ALA A 57 12.17 -0.83 4.89
N LYS A 58 11.84 -0.13 5.99
CA LYS A 58 12.36 -0.44 7.32
C LYS A 58 11.93 -1.83 7.81
N ARG A 59 10.67 -2.20 7.58
CA ARG A 59 10.15 -3.52 7.91
C ARG A 59 10.94 -4.62 7.21
N PHE A 60 11.14 -4.53 5.89
CA PHE A 60 11.90 -5.56 5.17
C PHE A 60 13.37 -5.62 5.60
N GLN A 61 14.00 -4.49 5.91
CA GLN A 61 15.33 -4.49 6.54
C GLN A 61 15.34 -5.21 7.89
N SER A 62 14.31 -5.01 8.73
CA SER A 62 14.20 -5.72 10.02
C SER A 62 13.97 -7.23 9.85
N GLU A 63 13.41 -7.64 8.71
CA GLU A 63 13.28 -9.05 8.29
C GLU A 63 14.59 -9.60 7.66
N GLY A 64 15.66 -8.82 7.62
CA GLY A 64 16.96 -9.21 7.07
C GLY A 64 17.08 -9.10 5.55
N LYS A 65 16.13 -8.45 4.87
CA LYS A 65 16.13 -8.29 3.41
C LYS A 65 16.85 -7.00 2.99
N SER A 66 17.61 -7.09 1.91
CA SER A 66 18.12 -5.93 1.21
C SER A 66 17.00 -5.22 0.43
N VAL A 67 16.98 -3.88 0.49
CA VAL A 67 15.93 -3.06 -0.11
C VAL A 67 16.54 -2.02 -1.03
N MET A 68 15.85 -1.72 -2.13
CA MET A 68 16.12 -0.57 -3.00
C MET A 68 14.81 0.19 -3.25
N LEU A 69 14.90 1.51 -3.36
CA LEU A 69 13.76 2.38 -3.66
C LEU A 69 13.90 3.01 -5.04
N ALA A 70 12.80 3.19 -5.75
CA ALA A 70 12.74 3.96 -7.00
C ALA A 70 11.85 5.19 -6.83
N ALA A 71 12.40 6.37 -7.10
CA ALA A 71 11.71 7.65 -6.98
C ALA A 71 10.91 7.98 -8.26
N GLY A 72 9.83 7.26 -8.51
CA GLY A 72 9.00 7.44 -9.71
C GLY A 72 7.98 8.58 -9.65
N ASP A 73 7.83 9.32 -8.54
CA ASP A 73 7.05 10.59 -8.51
C ASP A 73 7.93 11.77 -8.97
N THR A 74 8.39 11.70 -10.22
CA THR A 74 9.41 12.61 -10.78
C THR A 74 8.94 14.06 -10.93
N PHE A 75 7.62 14.30 -10.95
CA PHE A 75 7.02 15.63 -11.04
C PHE A 75 6.96 16.37 -9.71
N ARG A 76 7.23 15.69 -8.59
CA ARG A 76 7.23 16.28 -7.26
C ARG A 76 8.64 16.20 -6.70
N ALA A 77 9.44 17.24 -6.94
CA ALA A 77 10.79 17.34 -6.40
C ALA A 77 10.84 17.05 -4.88
N ALA A 78 9.88 17.58 -4.12
CA ALA A 78 9.75 17.29 -2.68
C ALA A 78 9.45 15.81 -2.37
N ALA A 79 8.75 15.07 -3.23
CA ALA A 79 8.50 13.64 -3.03
C ALA A 79 9.78 12.82 -3.29
N VAL A 80 10.54 13.18 -4.33
CA VAL A 80 11.85 12.59 -4.62
C VAL A 80 12.81 12.84 -3.46
N GLU A 81 12.92 14.09 -3.00
CA GLU A 81 13.77 14.48 -1.86
C GLU A 81 13.36 13.76 -0.58
N GLN A 82 12.06 13.68 -0.29
CA GLN A 82 11.54 12.95 0.86
C GLN A 82 11.92 11.47 0.80
N LEU A 83 11.81 10.83 -0.37
CA LEU A 83 12.19 9.42 -0.53
C LEU A 83 13.71 9.21 -0.41
N GLN A 84 14.51 10.14 -0.95
CA GLN A 84 15.97 10.11 -0.82
C GLN A 84 16.41 10.28 0.64
N GLU A 85 15.76 11.17 1.40
CA GLU A 85 16.04 11.33 2.82
C GLU A 85 15.63 10.09 3.63
N TRP A 86 14.51 9.46 3.28
CA TRP A 86 14.14 8.14 3.82
C TRP A 86 15.21 7.09 3.56
N GLY A 87 15.73 7.05 2.33
CA GLY A 87 16.82 6.17 1.95
C GLY A 87 18.09 6.43 2.75
N ARG A 88 18.52 7.69 2.83
CA ARG A 88 19.71 8.13 3.56
C ARG A 88 19.63 7.77 5.04
N ARG A 89 18.48 8.00 5.69
CA ARG A 89 18.27 7.70 7.12
C ARG A 89 18.31 6.21 7.45
N ASN A 90 18.03 5.34 6.48
CA ASN A 90 17.97 3.89 6.68
C ASN A 90 19.05 3.13 5.90
N GLU A 91 20.02 3.84 5.32
CA GLU A 91 21.10 3.26 4.51
C GLU A 91 20.56 2.42 3.31
N ILE A 92 19.47 2.90 2.70
CA ILE A 92 18.81 2.26 1.55
C ILE A 92 19.16 3.04 0.28
N SER A 93 19.58 2.31 -0.76
CA SER A 93 19.84 2.89 -2.09
C SER A 93 18.54 3.38 -2.71
N VAL A 94 18.53 4.64 -3.16
CA VAL A 94 17.40 5.25 -3.89
C VAL A 94 17.84 5.60 -5.29
N ILE A 95 17.12 5.08 -6.28
CA ILE A 95 17.31 5.42 -7.70
C ILE A 95 16.36 6.56 -8.04
N ALA A 96 16.93 7.67 -8.47
CA ALA A 96 16.22 8.89 -8.85
C ALA A 96 16.89 9.52 -10.07
N GLN A 97 16.12 10.25 -10.87
CA GLN A 97 16.62 11.07 -11.97
C GLN A 97 16.25 12.55 -11.73
N HIS A 98 16.52 13.42 -12.70
CA HIS A 98 16.17 14.84 -12.61
C HIS A 98 14.65 15.05 -12.54
N SER A 99 14.21 16.17 -11.97
CA SER A 99 12.79 16.52 -11.87
C SER A 99 12.15 16.57 -13.26
N GLY A 100 10.97 15.96 -13.40
CA GLY A 100 10.26 15.84 -14.68
C GLY A 100 10.75 14.71 -15.60
N ALA A 101 11.70 13.88 -15.14
CA ALA A 101 12.08 12.67 -15.87
C ALA A 101 10.90 11.71 -16.06
N ASP A 102 11.00 10.81 -17.03
CA ASP A 102 9.98 9.80 -17.26
C ASP A 102 9.97 8.75 -16.15
N SER A 103 8.86 8.66 -15.40
CA SER A 103 8.68 7.74 -14.26
C SER A 103 8.99 6.29 -14.62
N ALA A 104 8.60 5.85 -15.82
CA ALA A 104 8.86 4.50 -16.29
C ALA A 104 10.36 4.23 -16.52
N SER A 105 11.11 5.25 -16.96
CA SER A 105 12.56 5.16 -17.14
C SER A 105 13.29 5.06 -15.80
N VAL A 106 12.87 5.84 -14.78
CA VAL A 106 13.44 5.73 -13.41
C VAL A 106 13.26 4.34 -12.83
N ILE A 107 12.05 3.77 -12.97
CA ILE A 107 11.73 2.44 -12.43
C ILE A 107 12.44 1.33 -13.21
N PHE A 108 12.61 1.50 -14.52
CA PHE A 108 13.40 0.59 -15.36
C PHE A 108 14.86 0.51 -14.90
N ASP A 109 15.50 1.67 -14.69
CA ASP A 109 16.87 1.74 -14.18
C ASP A 109 16.99 1.12 -12.79
N ALA A 110 15.99 1.36 -11.93
CA ALA A 110 15.95 0.80 -10.60
C ALA A 110 15.84 -0.73 -10.60
N LEU A 111 15.00 -1.29 -11.47
CA LEU A 111 14.86 -2.74 -11.61
C LEU A 111 16.15 -3.38 -12.13
N GLN A 112 16.80 -2.79 -13.13
CA GLN A 112 18.10 -3.29 -13.61
C GLN A 112 19.18 -3.21 -12.51
N SER A 113 19.26 -2.11 -11.79
CA SER A 113 20.21 -1.93 -10.68
C SER A 113 19.96 -2.94 -9.56
N ALA A 114 18.70 -3.17 -9.19
CA ALA A 114 18.30 -4.15 -8.18
C ALA A 114 18.66 -5.58 -8.60
N LYS A 115 18.40 -5.96 -9.86
CA LYS A 115 18.82 -7.27 -10.42
C LYS A 115 20.34 -7.43 -10.41
N SER A 116 21.08 -6.43 -10.88
CA SER A 116 22.56 -6.46 -10.93
C SER A 116 23.19 -6.58 -9.55
N LYS A 117 22.60 -5.93 -8.54
CA LYS A 117 23.09 -5.95 -7.14
C LYS A 117 22.53 -7.10 -6.30
N GLY A 118 21.66 -7.95 -6.86
CA GLY A 118 21.01 -9.04 -6.13
C GLY A 118 20.16 -8.57 -4.96
N VAL A 119 19.45 -7.45 -5.11
CA VAL A 119 18.58 -6.89 -4.05
C VAL A 119 17.33 -7.75 -3.88
N ASP A 120 16.91 -7.99 -2.64
CA ASP A 120 15.75 -8.84 -2.35
C ASP A 120 14.42 -8.15 -2.69
N VAL A 121 14.28 -6.85 -2.38
CA VAL A 121 13.03 -6.09 -2.58
C VAL A 121 13.28 -4.74 -3.25
N LEU A 122 12.53 -4.48 -4.33
CA LEU A 122 12.46 -3.16 -4.96
C LEU A 122 11.08 -2.54 -4.69
N ILE A 123 11.05 -1.35 -4.09
CA ILE A 123 9.82 -0.59 -3.88
C ILE A 123 9.82 0.66 -4.76
N ALA A 124 8.90 0.74 -5.71
CA ALA A 124 8.78 1.85 -6.65
C ALA A 124 7.66 2.81 -6.23
N ASP A 125 8.00 4.06 -5.94
CA ASP A 125 7.03 5.15 -5.78
C ASP A 125 6.50 5.58 -7.16
N THR A 126 5.29 6.11 -7.20
CA THR A 126 4.67 6.63 -8.43
C THR A 126 3.93 7.94 -8.18
N ALA A 127 3.69 8.70 -9.25
CA ALA A 127 2.86 9.89 -9.19
C ALA A 127 1.45 9.58 -8.64
N GLY A 128 0.83 10.56 -7.96
CA GLY A 128 -0.55 10.46 -7.47
C GLY A 128 -1.45 11.64 -7.82
N ARG A 129 -1.05 12.48 -8.78
CA ARG A 129 -1.79 13.71 -9.15
C ARG A 129 -3.11 13.35 -9.84
N LEU A 130 -4.22 13.83 -9.27
CA LEU A 130 -5.59 13.54 -9.68
C LEU A 130 -6.11 14.43 -10.82
N HIS A 131 -5.35 15.47 -11.22
CA HIS A 131 -5.88 16.59 -12.00
C HIS A 131 -6.33 16.24 -13.43
N THR A 132 -6.01 15.04 -13.93
CA THR A 132 -6.91 14.23 -14.77
C THR A 132 -6.65 12.75 -14.46
N GLN A 133 -7.66 12.03 -13.95
CA GLN A 133 -7.52 10.60 -13.62
C GLN A 133 -7.01 9.78 -14.81
N ALA A 134 -7.44 10.12 -16.03
CA ALA A 134 -7.03 9.42 -17.25
C ALA A 134 -5.51 9.46 -17.50
N ASN A 135 -4.88 10.62 -17.33
CA ASN A 135 -3.44 10.76 -17.58
C ASN A 135 -2.62 9.97 -16.56
N LEU A 136 -3.01 10.03 -15.28
CA LEU A 136 -2.39 9.23 -14.23
C LEU A 136 -2.49 7.73 -14.54
N MET A 137 -3.68 7.25 -14.92
CA MET A 137 -3.88 5.84 -15.23
C MET A 137 -3.06 5.38 -16.43
N GLU A 138 -2.93 6.19 -17.49
CA GLU A 138 -2.08 5.86 -18.63
C GLU A 138 -0.58 5.86 -18.28
N GLU A 139 -0.13 6.79 -17.44
CA GLU A 139 1.25 6.80 -16.93
C GLU A 139 1.56 5.50 -16.14
N LEU A 140 0.67 5.11 -15.23
CA LEU A 140 0.86 3.90 -14.43
C LEU A 140 0.79 2.62 -15.29
N LYS A 141 -0.08 2.57 -16.31
CA LYS A 141 -0.09 1.49 -17.30
C LYS A 141 1.24 1.42 -18.05
N LYS A 142 1.81 2.56 -18.46
CA LYS A 142 3.12 2.62 -19.11
C LYS A 142 4.20 2.07 -18.19
N VAL A 143 4.25 2.49 -16.93
CA VAL A 143 5.18 1.99 -15.91
C VAL A 143 5.09 0.47 -15.79
N ARG A 144 3.87 -0.07 -15.61
CA ARG A 144 3.66 -1.53 -15.52
C ARG A 144 4.17 -2.26 -16.76
N ARG A 145 3.85 -1.78 -17.98
CA ARG A 145 4.33 -2.38 -19.23
C ARG A 145 5.86 -2.42 -19.31
N VAL A 146 6.53 -1.36 -18.83
CA VAL A 146 8.00 -1.28 -18.84
C VAL A 146 8.63 -2.25 -17.84
N ILE A 147 8.04 -2.38 -16.64
CA ILE A 147 8.46 -3.39 -15.66
C ILE A 147 8.31 -4.80 -16.25
N THR A 148 7.14 -5.12 -16.82
CA THR A 148 6.85 -6.45 -17.37
C THR A 148 7.77 -6.83 -18.55
N LYS A 149 8.29 -5.86 -19.30
CA LYS A 149 9.29 -6.13 -20.36
C LYS A 149 10.64 -6.61 -19.84
N LEU A 150 11.03 -6.21 -18.64
CA LEU A 150 12.27 -6.64 -17.99
C LEU A 150 12.10 -7.94 -17.19
N ASP A 151 10.86 -8.20 -16.76
CA ASP A 151 10.51 -9.35 -15.95
C ASP A 151 9.01 -9.65 -16.11
N GLU A 152 8.68 -10.75 -16.77
CA GLU A 152 7.29 -11.11 -17.07
C GLU A 152 6.44 -11.32 -15.81
N ASN A 153 7.08 -11.61 -14.67
CA ASN A 153 6.41 -11.80 -13.37
C ASN A 153 6.34 -10.51 -12.54
N ALA A 154 6.96 -9.41 -12.98
CA ALA A 154 6.93 -8.13 -12.28
C ALA A 154 5.90 -7.14 -12.87
N PRO A 155 5.32 -6.25 -12.03
CA PRO A 155 5.48 -6.19 -10.58
C PRO A 155 4.80 -7.37 -9.87
N HIS A 156 5.43 -7.86 -8.80
CA HIS A 156 4.92 -8.97 -8.00
C HIS A 156 3.76 -8.53 -7.09
N GLU A 157 3.78 -7.26 -6.69
CA GLU A 157 2.69 -6.62 -5.97
C GLU A 157 2.44 -5.21 -6.56
N VAL A 158 1.19 -4.93 -6.92
CA VAL A 158 0.70 -3.57 -7.15
C VAL A 158 -0.08 -3.16 -5.91
N MET A 159 0.58 -2.41 -5.04
CA MET A 159 0.06 -2.00 -3.73
C MET A 159 -0.66 -0.66 -3.86
N LEU A 160 -1.98 -0.67 -3.70
CA LEU A 160 -2.78 0.54 -3.63
C LEU A 160 -2.82 1.09 -2.20
N VAL A 161 -2.36 2.32 -2.01
CA VAL A 161 -2.46 3.03 -0.75
C VAL A 161 -3.74 3.86 -0.73
N LEU A 162 -4.63 3.56 0.24
CA LEU A 162 -5.92 4.22 0.41
C LEU A 162 -5.99 4.95 1.75
N ASP A 163 -6.52 6.18 1.72
CA ASP A 163 -6.81 6.96 2.91
C ASP A 163 -8.16 6.53 3.50
N ALA A 164 -8.20 6.11 4.77
CA ALA A 164 -9.46 5.72 5.42
C ALA A 164 -10.39 6.91 5.72
N SER A 165 -9.86 8.14 5.80
CA SER A 165 -10.61 9.34 6.16
C SER A 165 -11.59 9.81 5.07
N ILE A 166 -11.35 9.43 3.81
CA ILE A 166 -12.20 9.84 2.67
C ILE A 166 -13.47 8.98 2.51
N GLY A 167 -13.65 7.95 3.34
CA GLY A 167 -14.87 7.13 3.36
C GLY A 167 -15.17 6.47 2.01
N GLN A 168 -16.42 6.53 1.54
CA GLN A 168 -16.87 5.85 0.32
C GLN A 168 -16.09 6.23 -0.96
N ASN A 169 -15.45 7.40 -0.99
CA ASN A 169 -14.57 7.79 -2.10
C ASN A 169 -13.36 6.85 -2.26
N ALA A 170 -12.91 6.20 -1.17
CA ALA A 170 -11.85 5.20 -1.23
C ALA A 170 -12.27 3.97 -2.06
N VAL A 171 -13.56 3.59 -2.01
CA VAL A 171 -14.09 2.44 -2.76
C VAL A 171 -14.05 2.73 -4.26
N VAL A 172 -14.60 3.88 -4.68
CA VAL A 172 -14.60 4.31 -6.09
C VAL A 172 -13.17 4.42 -6.63
N GLN A 173 -12.28 5.02 -5.86
CA GLN A 173 -10.87 5.12 -6.22
C GLN A 173 -10.24 3.74 -6.40
N ALA A 174 -10.48 2.82 -5.47
CA ALA A 174 -9.88 1.49 -5.53
C ALA A 174 -10.36 0.70 -6.76
N GLU A 175 -11.63 0.82 -7.14
CA GLU A 175 -12.14 0.24 -8.39
C GLU A 175 -11.41 0.79 -9.62
N GLN A 176 -11.24 2.12 -9.70
CA GLN A 176 -10.56 2.77 -10.82
C GLN A 176 -9.09 2.34 -10.95
N PHE A 177 -8.34 2.28 -9.84
CA PHE A 177 -6.96 1.80 -9.87
C PHE A 177 -6.89 0.31 -10.22
N ARG A 178 -7.79 -0.52 -9.67
CA ARG A 178 -7.85 -1.95 -10.00
C ARG A 178 -8.05 -2.16 -11.50
N GLU A 179 -8.99 -1.45 -12.11
CA GLU A 179 -9.28 -1.54 -13.54
C GLU A 179 -8.10 -1.05 -14.39
N ALA A 180 -7.48 0.05 -14.01
CA ALA A 180 -6.42 0.66 -14.80
C ALA A 180 -5.09 -0.11 -14.74
N VAL A 181 -4.66 -0.53 -13.55
CA VAL A 181 -3.28 -1.00 -13.32
C VAL A 181 -3.20 -2.40 -12.74
N GLY A 182 -4.32 -3.03 -12.38
CA GLY A 182 -4.36 -4.39 -11.84
C GLY A 182 -3.81 -4.47 -10.42
N VAL A 183 -4.38 -3.70 -9.51
CA VAL A 183 -4.05 -3.72 -8.06
C VAL A 183 -4.18 -5.15 -7.51
N SER A 184 -3.15 -5.62 -6.80
CA SER A 184 -3.09 -6.95 -6.19
C SER A 184 -3.17 -6.93 -4.66
N GLY A 185 -2.94 -5.76 -4.03
CA GLY A 185 -3.08 -5.59 -2.60
C GLY A 185 -3.34 -4.15 -2.18
N ILE A 186 -3.85 -3.99 -0.97
CA ILE A 186 -4.26 -2.70 -0.40
C ILE A 186 -3.49 -2.45 0.91
N ALA A 187 -2.99 -1.23 1.05
CA ALA A 187 -2.54 -0.67 2.31
C ALA A 187 -3.49 0.47 2.70
N MET A 188 -4.16 0.35 3.85
CA MET A 188 -5.10 1.37 4.33
C MET A 188 -4.43 2.26 5.36
N THR A 189 -4.42 3.57 5.18
CA THR A 189 -3.73 4.51 6.07
C THR A 189 -4.71 5.40 6.83
N LYS A 190 -4.19 6.11 7.85
CA LYS A 190 -4.92 7.11 8.65
C LYS A 190 -6.16 6.56 9.36
N LEU A 191 -6.09 5.30 9.81
CA LEU A 191 -7.17 4.67 10.57
C LEU A 191 -7.29 5.24 12.00
N ASP A 192 -6.21 5.79 12.53
CA ASP A 192 -6.11 6.48 13.81
C ASP A 192 -6.83 7.83 13.84
N GLY A 193 -6.85 8.53 12.71
CA GLY A 193 -7.43 9.88 12.61
C GLY A 193 -8.92 9.92 12.25
N THR A 194 -9.64 8.79 12.22
CA THR A 194 -10.98 8.75 11.62
C THR A 194 -11.99 7.83 12.31
N ALA A 195 -13.20 8.34 12.53
CA ALA A 195 -14.37 7.54 12.88
C ALA A 195 -14.94 6.73 11.69
N LYS A 196 -14.36 6.89 10.49
CA LYS A 196 -14.80 6.23 9.25
C LYS A 196 -14.04 4.94 8.92
N GLY A 197 -13.41 4.31 9.92
CA GLY A 197 -12.68 3.05 9.76
C GLY A 197 -13.52 1.91 9.14
N GLY A 198 -14.85 2.00 9.21
CA GLY A 198 -15.77 1.07 8.56
C GLY A 198 -15.67 0.99 7.02
N VAL A 199 -14.97 1.92 6.36
CA VAL A 199 -14.71 1.88 4.91
C VAL A 199 -13.98 0.59 4.49
N ILE A 200 -13.18 0.00 5.38
CA ILE A 200 -12.43 -1.22 5.10
C ILE A 200 -13.35 -2.39 4.72
N PHE A 201 -14.52 -2.50 5.34
CA PHE A 201 -15.50 -3.54 5.01
C PHE A 201 -16.11 -3.33 3.63
N ALA A 202 -16.35 -2.07 3.25
CA ALA A 202 -16.85 -1.73 1.93
C ALA A 202 -15.82 -2.05 0.84
N VAL A 203 -14.55 -1.68 1.07
CA VAL A 203 -13.43 -2.02 0.17
C VAL A 203 -13.25 -3.53 0.04
N ALA A 204 -13.22 -4.25 1.17
CA ALA A 204 -13.10 -5.71 1.21
C ALA A 204 -14.20 -6.39 0.39
N LYS A 205 -15.46 -6.06 0.66
CA LYS A 205 -16.63 -6.67 -0.01
C LYS A 205 -16.69 -6.33 -1.50
N ARG A 206 -16.31 -5.11 -1.87
CA ARG A 206 -16.46 -4.62 -3.24
C ARG A 206 -15.32 -5.10 -4.14
N LEU A 207 -14.09 -5.11 -3.63
CA LEU A 207 -12.91 -5.45 -4.44
C LEU A 207 -12.47 -6.90 -4.29
N GLY A 208 -12.67 -7.52 -3.12
CA GLY A 208 -12.17 -8.87 -2.82
C GLY A 208 -10.64 -8.98 -2.89
N LEU A 209 -9.93 -7.85 -2.84
CA LEU A 209 -8.47 -7.81 -2.90
C LEU A 209 -7.86 -7.97 -1.51
N PRO A 210 -6.69 -8.63 -1.39
CA PRO A 210 -5.93 -8.67 -0.16
C PRO A 210 -5.70 -7.29 0.46
N ILE A 211 -6.08 -7.15 1.72
CA ILE A 211 -5.62 -6.06 2.57
C ILE A 211 -4.34 -6.55 3.24
N ARG A 212 -3.22 -5.93 2.90
CA ARG A 212 -1.89 -6.34 3.34
C ARG A 212 -1.51 -5.64 4.64
N PHE A 213 -1.80 -4.35 4.72
CA PHE A 213 -1.35 -3.49 5.79
C PHE A 213 -2.40 -2.46 6.20
N ILE A 214 -2.33 -2.07 7.47
CA ILE A 214 -3.05 -0.93 8.03
C ILE A 214 -2.07 0.05 8.69
N GLY A 215 -2.24 1.34 8.41
CA GLY A 215 -1.51 2.45 8.99
C GLY A 215 -2.34 3.10 10.09
N VAL A 216 -1.85 3.04 11.32
CA VAL A 216 -2.54 3.48 12.56
C VAL A 216 -1.78 4.60 13.28
N GLY A 217 -1.00 5.37 12.55
CA GLY A 217 -0.21 6.48 13.09
C GLY A 217 0.91 6.93 12.16
N GLU A 218 1.69 7.91 12.62
CA GLU A 218 2.79 8.54 11.86
C GLU A 218 4.17 7.92 12.13
N GLY A 219 4.32 7.20 13.24
CA GLY A 219 5.55 6.52 13.63
C GLY A 219 5.98 5.44 12.64
N ILE A 220 7.27 5.12 12.64
CA ILE A 220 7.87 4.15 11.71
C ILE A 220 7.24 2.75 11.85
N ASP A 221 6.87 2.37 13.07
CA ASP A 221 6.29 1.06 13.39
C ASP A 221 4.75 1.04 13.30
N ASP A 222 4.12 2.15 12.92
CA ASP A 222 2.66 2.27 12.85
C ASP A 222 2.06 1.70 11.54
N LEU A 223 2.86 0.97 10.75
CA LEU A 223 2.36 0.16 9.63
C LEU A 223 2.35 -1.31 10.05
N ARG A 224 1.15 -1.82 10.31
CA ARG A 224 0.95 -3.20 10.79
C ARG A 224 0.45 -4.09 9.67
N PRO A 225 0.86 -5.38 9.61
CA PRO A 225 0.16 -6.37 8.81
C PRO A 225 -1.31 -6.39 9.20
N PHE A 226 -2.19 -6.54 8.22
CA PHE A 226 -3.61 -6.57 8.51
C PHE A 226 -4.01 -7.92 9.10
N ASP A 227 -4.60 -7.87 10.30
CA ASP A 227 -5.26 -8.98 10.96
C ASP A 227 -6.74 -8.64 11.15
N ALA A 228 -7.63 -9.49 10.65
CA ALA A 228 -9.07 -9.23 10.71
C ALA A 228 -9.61 -9.29 12.14
N GLY A 229 -9.08 -10.19 12.97
CA GLY A 229 -9.49 -10.37 14.35
C GLY A 229 -9.10 -9.17 15.20
N GLU A 230 -7.82 -8.82 15.21
CA GLU A 230 -7.30 -7.65 15.92
C GLU A 230 -7.99 -6.36 15.47
N PHE A 231 -8.24 -6.21 14.16
CA PHE A 231 -8.92 -5.03 13.64
C PHE A 231 -10.37 -4.93 14.14
N VAL A 232 -11.15 -6.02 14.07
CA VAL A 232 -12.54 -6.03 14.54
C VAL A 232 -12.60 -5.84 16.05
N ASP A 233 -11.70 -6.45 16.80
CA ASP A 233 -11.63 -6.31 18.26
C ASP A 233 -11.30 -4.87 18.65
N ALA A 234 -10.34 -4.24 17.98
CA ALA A 234 -10.02 -2.83 18.20
C ALA A 234 -11.19 -1.90 17.84
N LEU A 235 -11.93 -2.20 16.77
CA LEU A 235 -13.07 -1.40 16.32
C LEU A 235 -14.28 -1.51 17.26
N LEU A 236 -14.49 -2.68 17.87
CA LEU A 236 -15.59 -2.94 18.79
C LEU A 236 -15.21 -2.78 20.27
N ALA A 237 -13.92 -2.55 20.57
CA ALA A 237 -13.47 -2.24 21.91
C ALA A 237 -14.26 -1.03 22.41
N ARG A 238 -15.16 -1.27 23.39
CA ARG A 238 -15.89 -0.20 24.05
C ARG A 238 -14.84 0.78 24.55
N GLN A 239 -14.91 2.04 24.12
CA GLN A 239 -14.27 3.11 24.89
C GLN A 239 -14.88 3.01 26.27
N SER A 240 -14.08 2.56 27.25
CA SER A 240 -14.42 2.69 28.65
C SER A 240 -14.74 4.17 28.86
N ALA A 241 -16.02 4.48 29.02
CA ALA A 241 -16.44 5.79 29.44
C ALA A 241 -15.97 5.93 30.90
N ASP A 242 -14.84 6.61 31.09
CA ASP A 242 -14.55 7.29 32.36
C ASP A 242 -15.43 8.54 32.48
#